data_AF-A0A821D211-F1
#
_entry.id   AF-A0A821D211-F1
#
_cell.length_a   1.000
_cell.length_b   1.000
_cell.length_c   1.000
_cell.angle_alpha   90.00
_cell.angle_beta   90.00
_cell.angle_gamma   90.00
#
_symmetry.space_group_name_H-M   'P 1'
#
loop_
_entity.id
_entity.type
_entity.pdbx_description
1 polymer ?
#
loop_
_entity_poly.entity_id
_entity_poly.type
_entity_poly.pdbx_seq_one_letter_code
_entity_poly.pdbx_strand_id
1 'polypeptide(L)'
;SIASVKDNEFEVRFNPDLFQSHVTLSQTPAETAADIKLLKEAAEYLVLKQIPLMIQDFQDQSAVPVDGESLSEAMHSRGINIRYLGRVAQLLNQQSSLYYIYDIAVTEILCRSAKHVFRSYTQSVPLHLLSFSISHFLNCFLTIITSPSSEYLSDEFLSSSSSSTLTNNGPINTNSSLTNVTNSSSQKPTNKKKNKKHQQRKQNPFIRNDFLSLTSKTLWLQLTNEAKSRYNFDLNCDDIENFLEKYNVRRTCILRSFCSKTGLQLSIREYQFDLANKSTRTNNECFNEEDIINIYPLIKQVPPKPSDAYQFFTTGQQKIQQGLLREGFELISEAHNLLNNVYGPMHPEISMCLRLLARLNYIMGDYQEALYTQHK
;
A
#
# COMPACT_ATOMS: atom_id res chain seq x y z
N SER A 1 23.53 24.12 -9.49
CA SER A 1 22.60 24.15 -10.64
C SER A 1 22.85 22.89 -11.44
N ILE A 2 21.83 22.34 -12.09
CA ILE A 2 21.95 21.19 -12.99
C ILE A 2 22.30 21.73 -14.38
N ALA A 3 23.22 21.08 -15.10
CA ALA A 3 23.57 21.47 -16.47
C ALA A 3 22.39 21.25 -17.44
N SER A 4 22.28 22.09 -18.47
CA SER A 4 21.29 21.96 -19.55
C SER A 4 21.87 21.13 -20.70
N VAL A 5 21.03 20.36 -21.39
CA VAL A 5 21.38 19.64 -22.62
C VAL A 5 21.56 20.61 -23.80
N LYS A 6 20.89 21.76 -23.77
CA LYS A 6 21.02 22.82 -24.77
C LYS A 6 21.63 24.08 -24.16
N ASP A 7 22.48 24.75 -24.92
CA ASP A 7 23.12 26.01 -24.51
C ASP A 7 22.14 27.20 -24.53
N ASN A 8 21.09 27.13 -25.37
CA ASN A 8 20.16 28.25 -25.60
C ASN A 8 18.86 28.18 -24.79
N GLU A 9 18.49 27.01 -24.27
CA GLU A 9 17.25 26.79 -23.52
C GLU A 9 17.51 25.77 -22.42
N PHE A 10 16.94 25.98 -21.23
CA PHE A 10 17.06 25.01 -20.14
C PHE A 10 16.24 23.76 -20.46
N GLU A 11 16.90 22.72 -20.95
CA GLU A 11 16.30 21.45 -21.26
C GLU A 11 17.06 20.33 -20.56
N VAL A 12 16.36 19.56 -19.72
CA VAL A 12 16.93 18.41 -19.03
C VAL A 12 16.19 17.16 -19.51
N ARG A 13 16.90 16.32 -20.26
CA ARG A 13 16.42 14.99 -20.67
C ARG A 13 17.26 13.94 -19.97
N PHE A 14 16.62 12.99 -19.31
CA PHE A 14 17.29 11.87 -18.69
C PHE A 14 17.05 10.62 -19.50
N ASN A 15 18.12 9.89 -19.80
CA ASN A 15 18.01 8.54 -20.32
C ASN A 15 17.89 7.56 -19.13
N PRO A 16 16.74 6.89 -18.94
CA PRO A 16 16.52 5.99 -17.80
C PRO A 16 17.30 4.67 -17.90
N ASP A 17 17.91 4.38 -19.06
CA ASP A 17 18.54 3.09 -19.35
C ASP A 17 20.07 3.09 -19.16
N LEU A 18 20.68 4.24 -18.84
CA LEU A 18 22.15 4.42 -18.75
C LEU A 18 22.89 3.46 -17.81
N PHE A 19 22.20 2.87 -16.83
CA PHE A 19 22.76 1.93 -15.87
C PHE A 19 22.13 0.54 -15.92
N GLN A 20 21.35 0.24 -16.96
CA GLN A 20 20.73 -1.06 -17.14
C GLN A 20 21.70 -2.00 -17.88
N SER A 21 22.15 -3.04 -17.19
CA SER A 21 23.13 -4.01 -17.71
C SER A 21 22.65 -4.79 -18.94
N HIS A 22 21.35 -4.79 -19.23
CA HIS A 22 20.72 -5.53 -20.32
C HIS A 22 20.33 -4.65 -21.51
N VAL A 23 20.58 -3.33 -21.45
CA VAL A 23 20.24 -2.40 -22.53
C VAL A 23 21.49 -2.00 -23.30
N THR A 24 21.47 -2.21 -24.61
CA THR A 24 22.49 -1.69 -25.53
C THR A 24 22.07 -0.31 -26.04
N LEU A 25 22.81 0.72 -25.65
CA LEU A 25 22.56 2.09 -26.08
C LEU A 25 23.00 2.29 -27.53
N SER A 26 22.16 2.95 -28.33
CA SER A 26 22.48 3.32 -29.72
C SER A 26 23.34 4.59 -29.83
N GLN A 27 23.58 5.27 -28.70
CA GLN A 27 24.32 6.53 -28.61
C GLN A 27 25.83 6.31 -28.76
N THR A 28 26.55 7.37 -29.14
CA THR A 28 28.02 7.33 -29.11
C THR A 28 28.53 7.23 -27.67
N PRO A 29 29.76 6.71 -27.46
CA PRO A 29 30.35 6.66 -26.12
C PRO A 29 30.48 8.04 -25.45
N ALA A 30 30.68 9.09 -26.25
CA ALA A 30 30.78 10.47 -25.77
C ALA A 30 29.44 11.02 -25.27
N GLU A 31 28.35 10.80 -26.02
CA GLU A 31 26.99 11.18 -25.61
C GLU A 31 26.57 10.41 -24.35
N THR A 32 26.85 9.11 -24.29
CA THR A 32 26.57 8.27 -23.12
C THR A 32 27.29 8.80 -21.88
N ALA A 33 28.56 9.21 -22.02
CA ALA A 33 29.33 9.78 -20.92
C ALA A 33 28.78 11.14 -20.44
N ALA A 34 28.31 11.99 -21.36
CA ALA A 34 27.66 13.25 -21.04
C ALA A 34 26.34 13.03 -20.28
N ASP A 35 25.50 12.10 -20.76
CA ASP A 35 24.24 11.73 -20.11
C ASP A 35 24.47 11.15 -18.70
N ILE A 36 25.49 10.30 -18.53
CA ILE A 36 25.89 9.78 -17.21
C ILE A 36 26.32 10.91 -16.28
N LYS A 37 27.09 11.89 -16.79
CA LYS A 37 27.53 13.04 -16.00
C LYS A 37 26.34 13.88 -15.55
N LEU A 38 25.42 14.20 -16.45
CA LEU A 38 24.20 14.94 -16.15
C LEU A 38 23.35 14.23 -15.09
N LEU A 39 23.17 12.92 -15.21
CA LEU A 39 22.42 12.11 -14.25
C LEU A 39 23.10 12.10 -12.86
N LYS A 40 24.43 12.01 -12.81
CA LYS A 40 25.19 12.09 -11.55
C LYS A 40 25.06 13.46 -10.89
N GLU A 41 25.17 14.55 -11.66
CA GLU A 41 24.98 15.92 -11.15
C GLU A 41 23.56 16.13 -10.61
N ALA A 42 22.54 15.60 -11.29
CA ALA A 42 21.16 15.65 -10.82
C ALA A 42 20.95 14.84 -9.54
N ALA A 43 21.53 13.63 -9.45
CA ALA A 43 21.47 12.80 -8.24
C ALA A 43 22.19 13.47 -7.06
N GLU A 44 23.36 14.06 -7.30
CA GLU A 44 24.12 14.81 -6.31
C GLU A 44 23.34 16.03 -5.83
N TYR A 45 22.74 16.80 -6.74
CA TYR A 45 21.89 17.93 -6.39
C TYR A 45 20.70 17.51 -5.52
N LEU A 46 20.05 16.39 -5.84
CA LEU A 46 18.94 15.87 -5.03
C LEU A 46 19.39 15.55 -3.60
N VAL A 47 20.50 14.83 -3.44
CA VAL A 47 20.98 14.35 -2.13
C VAL A 47 21.62 15.46 -1.30
N LEU A 48 22.43 16.32 -1.92
CA LEU A 48 23.22 17.34 -1.22
C LEU A 48 22.53 18.69 -1.10
N LYS A 49 21.49 18.98 -1.91
CA LYS A 49 20.78 20.27 -1.88
C LYS A 49 19.29 20.10 -1.59
N GLN A 50 18.55 19.34 -2.40
CA GLN A 50 17.09 19.27 -2.25
C GLN A 50 16.64 18.64 -0.94
N ILE A 51 17.23 17.52 -0.53
CA ILE A 51 16.88 16.90 0.75
C ILE A 51 17.19 17.83 1.94
N PRO A 52 18.41 18.39 2.09
CA PRO A 52 18.69 19.34 3.17
C PRO A 52 17.78 20.57 3.17
N LEU A 53 17.44 21.12 2.00
CA LEU A 53 16.49 22.23 1.90
C LEU A 53 15.11 21.82 2.45
N MET A 54 14.60 20.65 2.09
CA MET A 54 13.35 20.13 2.64
C MET A 54 13.38 20.01 4.17
N ILE A 55 14.51 19.55 4.74
CA ILE A 55 14.68 19.50 6.20
C ILE A 55 14.65 20.91 6.79
N GLN A 56 15.30 21.88 6.14
CA GLN A 56 15.26 23.28 6.56
C GLN A 56 13.83 23.84 6.54
N ASP A 57 13.01 23.53 5.54
CA ASP A 57 11.60 23.98 5.52
C ASP A 57 10.79 23.43 6.70
N PHE A 58 11.12 22.23 7.18
CA PHE A 58 10.51 21.68 8.38
C PHE A 58 10.94 22.44 9.64
N GLN A 59 12.20 22.87 9.70
CA GLN A 59 12.71 23.71 10.80
C GLN A 59 12.06 25.10 10.78
N ASP A 60 11.91 25.68 9.59
CA ASP A 60 11.28 26.97 9.36
C ASP A 60 9.73 26.90 9.42
N GLN A 61 9.17 25.72 9.73
CA GLN A 61 7.72 25.46 9.81
C GLN A 61 6.94 25.81 8.52
N SER A 62 7.64 25.89 7.39
CA SER A 62 7.03 26.14 6.08
C SER A 62 6.29 24.90 5.56
N ALA A 63 6.70 23.72 5.99
CA ALA A 63 5.97 22.46 5.82
C ALA A 63 6.02 21.67 7.12
N VAL A 64 4.86 21.20 7.60
CA VAL A 64 4.78 20.49 8.89
C VAL A 64 4.05 19.17 8.66
N PRO A 65 4.77 18.09 8.28
CA PRO A 65 4.14 16.80 8.08
C PRO A 65 3.64 16.25 9.42
N VAL A 66 2.34 16.00 9.51
CA VAL A 66 1.69 15.46 10.71
C VAL A 66 1.59 13.93 10.69
N ASP A 67 1.74 13.33 9.51
CA ASP A 67 1.71 11.89 9.31
C ASP A 67 2.55 11.45 8.10
N GLY A 68 2.62 10.13 7.87
CA GLY A 68 3.44 9.54 6.82
C GLY A 68 2.96 9.88 5.39
N GLU A 69 1.68 10.20 5.22
CA GLU A 69 1.12 10.67 3.94
C GLU A 69 1.59 12.09 3.65
N SER A 70 1.40 13.01 4.60
CA SER A 70 1.90 14.39 4.51
C SER A 70 3.42 14.45 4.31
N LEU A 71 4.18 13.57 4.97
CA LEU A 71 5.62 13.44 4.76
C LEU A 71 5.95 12.97 3.33
N SER A 72 5.21 11.99 2.82
CA SER A 72 5.39 11.49 1.46
C SER A 72 5.06 12.58 0.43
N GLU A 73 4.02 13.37 0.67
CA GLU A 73 3.65 14.51 -0.18
C GLU A 73 4.70 15.62 -0.14
N ALA A 74 5.23 15.96 1.04
CA ALA A 74 6.31 16.94 1.17
C ALA A 74 7.58 16.51 0.41
N MET A 75 7.91 15.22 0.42
CA MET A 75 9.00 14.69 -0.40
C MET A 75 8.69 14.83 -1.90
N HIS A 76 7.51 14.38 -2.33
CA HIS A 76 7.15 14.39 -3.75
C HIS A 76 6.97 15.80 -4.31
N SER A 77 6.49 16.77 -3.53
CA SER A 77 6.35 18.17 -3.94
C SER A 77 7.71 18.82 -4.26
N ARG A 78 8.79 18.30 -3.67
CA ARG A 78 10.19 18.67 -3.96
C ARG A 78 10.87 17.75 -4.99
N GLY A 79 10.11 16.86 -5.63
CA GLY A 79 10.65 15.89 -6.58
C GLY A 79 11.54 14.81 -5.94
N ILE A 80 11.49 14.66 -4.62
CA ILE A 80 12.27 13.65 -3.89
C ILE A 80 11.50 12.33 -3.94
N ASN A 81 12.09 11.34 -4.60
CA ASN A 81 11.53 9.99 -4.64
C ASN A 81 11.53 9.38 -3.23
N ILE A 82 10.46 8.67 -2.87
CA ILE A 82 10.36 8.02 -1.56
C ILE A 82 11.46 7.00 -1.26
N ARG A 83 12.18 6.48 -2.26
CA ARG A 83 13.38 5.65 -2.04
C ARG A 83 14.40 6.35 -1.13
N TYR A 84 14.46 7.68 -1.15
CA TYR A 84 15.34 8.47 -0.30
C TYR A 84 14.84 8.63 1.14
N LEU A 85 13.69 8.04 1.52
CA LEU A 85 13.13 8.16 2.87
C LEU A 85 14.10 7.72 3.96
N GLY A 86 14.92 6.69 3.73
CA GLY A 86 15.97 6.30 4.68
C GLY A 86 17.06 7.36 4.86
N ARG A 87 17.44 8.05 3.78
CA ARG A 87 18.38 9.19 3.85
C ARG A 87 17.76 10.39 4.56
N VAL A 88 16.48 10.65 4.30
CA VAL A 88 15.70 11.69 5.01
C VAL A 88 15.65 11.38 6.51
N ALA A 89 15.33 10.15 6.90
CA ALA A 89 15.31 9.73 8.30
C ALA A 89 16.67 9.90 8.99
N GLN A 90 17.78 9.59 8.31
CA GLN A 90 19.13 9.82 8.85
C GLN A 90 19.41 11.31 9.14
N LEU A 91 18.97 12.21 8.25
CA LEU A 91 19.17 13.66 8.45
C LEU A 91 18.23 14.22 9.51
N LEU A 92 16.99 13.73 9.60
CA LEU A 92 16.05 14.09 10.67
C LEU A 92 16.58 13.69 12.04
N ASN A 93 17.20 12.51 12.16
CA ASN A 93 17.80 12.05 13.42
C ASN A 93 18.94 12.94 13.93
N GLN A 94 19.55 13.76 13.07
CA GLN A 94 20.58 14.71 13.46
C GLN A 94 20.00 16.01 14.04
N GLN A 95 18.69 16.24 13.90
CA GLN A 95 18.01 17.47 14.30
C GLN A 95 17.07 17.19 15.47
N SER A 96 17.48 17.54 16.69
CA SER A 96 16.68 17.28 17.91
C SER A 96 15.28 17.93 17.89
N SER A 97 15.13 19.06 17.18
CA SER A 97 13.83 19.75 17.04
C SER A 97 12.82 19.00 16.16
N LEU A 98 13.29 18.09 15.30
CA LEU A 98 12.46 17.37 14.32
C LEU A 98 12.29 15.89 14.67
N TYR A 99 12.52 15.51 15.94
CA TYR A 99 12.45 14.11 16.37
C TYR A 99 11.06 13.48 16.09
N TYR A 100 9.98 14.24 16.23
CA TYR A 100 8.64 13.75 15.89
C TYR A 100 8.48 13.38 14.40
N ILE A 101 9.14 14.11 13.48
CA ILE A 101 9.13 13.80 12.04
C ILE A 101 10.00 12.56 11.80
N TYR A 102 11.10 12.41 12.55
CA TYR A 102 11.92 11.21 12.50
C TYR A 102 11.10 9.95 12.85
N ASP A 103 10.33 9.98 13.93
CA ASP A 103 9.46 8.86 14.34
C ASP A 103 8.41 8.53 13.25
N ILE A 104 7.82 9.56 12.63
CA ILE A 104 6.92 9.41 11.47
C ILE A 104 7.65 8.74 10.30
N ALA A 105 8.86 9.20 9.96
CA ALA A 105 9.64 8.68 8.84
C ALA A 105 9.99 7.20 9.05
N VAL A 106 10.40 6.82 10.25
CA VAL A 106 10.71 5.41 10.58
C VAL A 106 9.45 4.56 10.56
N THR A 107 8.33 5.05 11.10
CA THR A 107 7.02 4.37 11.02
C THR A 107 6.59 4.16 9.57
N GLU A 108 6.81 5.15 8.71
CA GLU A 108 6.51 5.08 7.29
C GLU A 108 7.39 4.05 6.57
N ILE A 109 8.68 3.97 6.90
CA ILE A 109 9.59 2.91 6.42
C ILE A 109 9.05 1.54 6.82
N LEU A 110 8.72 1.33 8.10
CA LEU A 110 8.19 0.05 8.61
C LEU A 110 6.90 -0.35 7.87
N CYS A 111 5.91 0.55 7.79
CA CYS A 111 4.62 0.26 7.17
C CYS A 111 4.75 -0.03 5.66
N ARG A 112 5.66 0.66 4.95
CA ARG A 112 5.91 0.40 3.54
C ARG A 112 6.63 -0.92 3.31
N SER A 113 7.62 -1.26 4.14
CA SER A 113 8.28 -2.57 4.10
C SER A 113 7.27 -3.69 4.39
N ALA A 114 6.43 -3.52 5.40
CA ALA A 114 5.35 -4.46 5.73
C ALA A 114 4.38 -4.64 4.57
N LYS A 115 3.99 -3.56 3.87
CA LYS A 115 3.17 -3.68 2.66
C LYS A 115 3.82 -4.55 1.59
N HIS A 116 5.13 -4.40 1.36
CA HIS A 116 5.82 -5.19 0.33
C HIS A 116 5.87 -6.68 0.68
N VAL A 117 6.22 -7.00 1.92
CA VAL A 117 6.19 -8.37 2.43
C VAL A 117 4.77 -8.94 2.36
N PHE A 118 3.78 -8.17 2.81
CA PHE A 118 2.37 -8.53 2.78
C PHE A 118 1.87 -8.86 1.37
N ARG A 119 2.22 -8.06 0.36
CA ARG A 119 1.83 -8.32 -1.03
C ARG A 119 2.32 -9.68 -1.53
N SER A 120 3.60 -9.99 -1.27
CA SER A 120 4.17 -11.29 -1.64
C SER A 120 3.54 -12.43 -0.84
N TYR A 121 3.24 -12.18 0.43
CA TYR A 121 2.60 -13.13 1.33
C TYR A 121 1.18 -13.48 0.89
N THR A 122 0.36 -12.48 0.54
CA THR A 122 -1.04 -12.71 0.11
C THR A 122 -1.15 -13.29 -1.29
N GLN A 123 -0.16 -13.07 -2.17
CA GLN A 123 -0.22 -13.55 -3.56
C GLN A 123 -0.20 -15.07 -3.66
N SER A 124 0.40 -15.77 -2.69
CA SER A 124 0.46 -17.24 -2.66
C SER A 124 -0.75 -17.89 -1.98
N VAL A 125 -1.68 -17.11 -1.44
CA VAL A 125 -2.81 -17.62 -0.64
C VAL A 125 -4.07 -17.77 -1.50
N PRO A 126 -4.76 -18.93 -1.44
CA PRO A 126 -6.07 -19.10 -2.07
C PRO A 126 -7.12 -18.12 -1.49
N LEU A 127 -8.03 -17.61 -2.33
CA LEU A 127 -9.03 -16.61 -1.93
C LEU A 127 -9.87 -17.02 -0.69
N HIS A 128 -10.18 -18.30 -0.54
CA HIS A 128 -10.98 -18.80 0.59
C HIS A 128 -10.23 -18.81 1.93
N LEU A 129 -8.89 -18.71 1.94
CA LEU A 129 -8.05 -18.60 3.13
C LEU A 129 -7.49 -17.18 3.33
N LEU A 130 -7.92 -16.22 2.52
CA LEU A 130 -7.32 -14.89 2.49
C LEU A 130 -7.54 -14.15 3.81
N SER A 131 -8.76 -14.14 4.35
CA SER A 131 -9.08 -13.55 5.66
C SER A 131 -8.21 -14.16 6.76
N PHE A 132 -8.18 -15.49 6.85
CA PHE A 132 -7.36 -16.18 7.83
C PHE A 132 -5.86 -15.83 7.71
N SER A 133 -5.31 -15.82 6.49
CA SER A 133 -3.90 -15.46 6.27
C SER A 133 -3.57 -14.01 6.68
N ILE A 134 -4.47 -13.07 6.41
CA ILE A 134 -4.29 -11.67 6.76
C ILE A 134 -4.36 -11.48 8.27
N SER A 135 -5.25 -12.20 8.94
CA SER A 135 -5.34 -12.22 10.39
C SER A 135 -4.04 -12.72 11.01
N HIS A 136 -3.53 -13.86 10.51
CA HIS A 136 -2.24 -14.42 10.92
C HIS A 136 -1.08 -13.44 10.70
N PHE A 137 -1.05 -12.76 9.55
CA PHE A 137 -0.05 -11.74 9.25
C PHE A 137 -0.12 -10.57 10.24
N LEU A 138 -1.31 -10.04 10.51
CA LEU A 138 -1.51 -8.92 11.44
C LEU A 138 -1.10 -9.29 12.87
N ASN A 139 -1.43 -10.50 13.31
CA ASN A 139 -0.98 -10.99 14.60
C ASN A 139 0.55 -11.15 14.63
N CYS A 140 1.19 -11.70 13.59
CA CYS A 140 2.65 -11.75 13.51
C CYS A 140 3.31 -10.35 13.51
N PHE A 141 2.64 -9.37 12.91
CA PHE A 141 3.18 -8.02 12.73
C PHE A 141 3.04 -7.14 13.98
N LEU A 142 1.86 -7.16 14.62
CA LEU A 142 1.50 -6.24 15.71
C LEU A 142 1.51 -6.89 17.09
N THR A 143 1.65 -8.22 17.16
CA THR A 143 1.74 -9.00 18.39
C THR A 143 2.89 -10.01 18.31
N ILE A 144 3.13 -10.73 19.40
CA ILE A 144 4.19 -11.74 19.48
C ILE A 144 3.53 -13.12 19.41
N ILE A 145 3.60 -13.77 18.24
CA ILE A 145 3.20 -15.17 18.04
C ILE A 145 4.44 -16.03 17.83
N THR A 146 4.59 -17.05 18.68
CA THR A 146 5.70 -18.01 18.65
C THR A 146 5.37 -19.33 17.94
N SER A 147 4.08 -19.64 17.73
CA SER A 147 3.62 -20.84 17.01
C SER A 147 2.36 -20.55 16.18
N PRO A 148 2.28 -20.99 14.93
CA PRO A 148 1.05 -20.87 14.14
C PRO A 148 -0.07 -21.69 14.78
N SER A 149 -1.22 -21.06 14.99
CA SER A 149 -2.44 -21.71 15.46
C SER A 149 -2.96 -22.69 14.41
N SER A 150 -2.49 -23.93 14.50
CA SER A 150 -2.89 -25.03 13.59
C SER A 150 -4.32 -25.54 13.85
N GLU A 151 -5.12 -24.89 14.70
CA GLU A 151 -6.42 -25.41 15.15
C GLU A 151 -7.60 -25.09 14.22
N TYR A 152 -7.46 -24.15 13.27
CA TYR A 152 -8.58 -23.70 12.42
C TYR A 152 -8.74 -24.42 11.08
N LEU A 153 -7.77 -25.25 10.67
CA LEU A 153 -7.97 -26.17 9.55
C LEU A 153 -8.75 -27.39 10.07
N SER A 154 -10.04 -27.21 10.32
CA SER A 154 -10.94 -28.34 10.53
C SER A 154 -10.91 -29.24 9.29
N ASP A 155 -10.91 -30.56 9.51
CA ASP A 155 -10.89 -31.61 8.47
C ASP A 155 -11.97 -31.44 7.39
N GLU A 156 -13.00 -30.62 7.63
CA GLU A 156 -14.06 -30.27 6.69
C GLU A 156 -13.56 -29.49 5.46
N PHE A 157 -12.64 -28.53 5.62
CA PHE A 157 -12.14 -27.68 4.52
C PHE A 157 -11.22 -28.42 3.53
N LEU A 158 -10.54 -29.47 3.98
CA LEU A 158 -9.69 -30.31 3.12
C LEU A 158 -10.52 -31.33 2.31
N SER A 159 -11.77 -31.60 2.71
CA SER A 159 -12.61 -32.64 2.11
C SER A 159 -13.48 -32.13 0.94
N SER A 160 -13.83 -30.84 0.92
CA SER A 160 -14.70 -30.24 -0.10
C SER A 160 -14.06 -30.11 -1.49
N SER A 161 -12.72 -30.20 -1.58
CA SER A 161 -11.99 -30.21 -2.87
C SER A 161 -12.03 -31.55 -3.60
N SER A 162 -12.67 -32.58 -3.04
CA SER A 162 -12.62 -33.96 -3.58
C SER A 162 -13.91 -34.45 -4.28
N SER A 163 -14.90 -33.57 -4.50
CA SER A 163 -16.17 -33.94 -5.16
C SER A 163 -16.52 -33.04 -6.35
N SER A 164 -15.60 -32.91 -7.31
CA SER A 164 -15.95 -32.43 -8.66
C SER A 164 -15.16 -33.19 -9.73
N THR A 165 -15.55 -34.44 -10.00
CA THR A 165 -15.18 -35.16 -11.22
C THR A 165 -16.43 -35.43 -12.05
N LEU A 166 -16.63 -34.53 -13.02
CA LEU A 166 -17.06 -34.77 -14.40
C LEU A 166 -17.95 -36.00 -14.66
N THR A 167 -19.24 -35.72 -14.90
CA THR A 167 -20.10 -36.52 -15.77
C THR A 167 -19.52 -36.54 -17.18
N ASN A 168 -19.22 -37.71 -17.73
CA ASN A 168 -19.05 -37.86 -19.17
C ASN A 168 -19.75 -39.12 -19.67
N ASN A 169 -20.52 -38.92 -20.75
CA ASN A 169 -21.46 -39.85 -21.35
C ASN A 169 -20.76 -41.01 -22.11
N GLY A 170 -21.29 -42.23 -21.92
CA GLY A 170 -21.41 -43.31 -22.93
C GLY A 170 -20.13 -44.05 -23.36
N PRO A 171 -20.24 -45.27 -23.92
CA PRO A 171 -21.36 -45.72 -24.75
C PRO A 171 -22.08 -47.01 -24.31
N ILE A 172 -23.24 -47.16 -24.94
CA ILE A 172 -24.21 -48.25 -24.88
C ILE A 172 -23.58 -49.61 -25.25
N ASN A 173 -23.87 -50.66 -24.47
CA ASN A 173 -24.06 -51.98 -25.06
C ASN A 173 -25.05 -52.84 -24.26
N THR A 174 -25.88 -53.53 -25.04
CA THR A 174 -27.13 -54.23 -24.72
C THR A 174 -26.92 -55.64 -24.17
N ASN A 175 -28.01 -56.18 -23.60
CA ASN A 175 -28.27 -57.58 -23.22
C ASN A 175 -27.87 -57.95 -21.78
N SER A 176 -28.59 -58.76 -21.02
CA SER A 176 -29.95 -59.27 -21.03
C SER A 176 -30.09 -60.11 -19.74
N SER A 177 -31.32 -60.30 -19.27
CA SER A 177 -31.77 -61.53 -18.58
C SER A 177 -31.59 -61.69 -17.06
N LEU A 178 -32.78 -61.70 -16.41
CA LEU A 178 -33.34 -62.78 -15.58
C LEU A 178 -32.75 -63.13 -14.19
N THR A 179 -33.58 -62.83 -13.19
CA THR A 179 -34.19 -63.73 -12.18
C THR A 179 -33.38 -64.37 -11.02
N ASN A 180 -34.15 -64.50 -9.92
CA ASN A 180 -34.13 -65.52 -8.86
C ASN A 180 -33.17 -65.30 -7.68
N VAL A 181 -33.64 -65.09 -6.43
CA VAL A 181 -34.48 -65.91 -5.51
C VAL A 181 -33.61 -66.66 -4.49
N THR A 182 -33.80 -66.25 -3.23
CA THR A 182 -33.73 -66.99 -1.95
C THR A 182 -32.43 -67.54 -1.36
N ASN A 183 -32.35 -67.28 -0.04
CA ASN A 183 -32.01 -68.17 1.07
C ASN A 183 -30.55 -68.61 1.30
N SER A 184 -30.04 -68.21 2.46
CA SER A 184 -29.87 -69.06 3.67
C SER A 184 -28.51 -68.96 4.36
N SER A 185 -28.64 -68.91 5.70
CA SER A 185 -27.75 -69.47 6.72
C SER A 185 -26.31 -68.97 6.87
N SER A 186 -26.13 -68.24 7.97
CA SER A 186 -25.27 -68.61 9.10
C SER A 186 -23.87 -69.14 8.80
N GLN A 187 -22.85 -68.33 9.10
CA GLN A 187 -21.60 -68.79 9.73
C GLN A 187 -20.89 -67.63 10.44
N LYS A 188 -20.70 -67.76 11.76
CA LYS A 188 -19.70 -67.01 12.54
C LYS A 188 -18.31 -67.34 11.99
N PRO A 189 -17.35 -66.41 12.07
CA PRO A 189 -16.24 -66.72 12.97
C PRO A 189 -15.62 -65.51 13.72
N THR A 190 -15.38 -65.78 15.00
CA THR A 190 -14.16 -65.50 15.78
C THR A 190 -13.54 -64.09 15.83
N ASN A 191 -13.56 -63.57 17.05
CA ASN A 191 -12.65 -62.54 17.56
C ASN A 191 -11.18 -62.82 17.20
N LYS A 192 -10.62 -62.02 16.28
CA LYS A 192 -9.18 -61.79 16.18
C LYS A 192 -8.90 -60.32 16.52
N LYS A 193 -8.38 -60.11 17.74
CA LYS A 193 -7.71 -58.87 18.17
C LYS A 193 -6.65 -58.51 17.12
N LYS A 194 -6.91 -57.48 16.31
CA LYS A 194 -5.88 -56.85 15.46
C LYS A 194 -5.40 -55.58 16.15
N ASN A 195 -4.15 -55.62 16.58
CA ASN A 195 -3.37 -54.47 17.04
C ASN A 195 -3.49 -53.32 16.03
N LYS A 196 -4.08 -52.19 16.46
CA LYS A 196 -3.98 -50.91 15.74
C LYS A 196 -2.53 -50.43 15.85
N LYS A 197 -1.69 -50.83 14.89
CA LYS A 197 -0.45 -50.09 14.60
C LYS A 197 -0.86 -48.76 13.95
N HIS A 198 -0.46 -47.65 14.56
CA HIS A 198 -0.50 -46.33 13.97
C HIS A 198 0.21 -46.37 12.60
N GLN A 199 -0.57 -46.43 11.52
CA GLN A 199 -0.09 -46.08 10.20
C GLN A 199 -0.02 -44.56 10.15
N GLN A 200 1.21 -44.03 10.15
CA GLN A 200 1.47 -42.65 9.76
C GLN A 200 0.91 -42.44 8.35
N ARG A 201 -0.23 -41.73 8.29
CA ARG A 201 -0.82 -41.26 7.04
C ARG A 201 0.13 -40.19 6.50
N LYS A 202 0.87 -40.52 5.43
CA LYS A 202 1.60 -39.54 4.63
C LYS A 202 0.59 -38.52 4.10
N GLN A 203 0.69 -37.27 4.54
CA GLN A 203 -0.07 -36.15 3.97
C GLN A 203 0.31 -35.97 2.50
N ASN A 204 -0.70 -35.66 1.67
CA ASN A 204 -0.51 -35.35 0.25
C ASN A 204 0.31 -34.03 0.10
N PRO A 205 1.22 -33.91 -0.87
CA PRO A 205 2.14 -32.75 -0.98
C PRO A 205 1.53 -31.48 -1.60
N PHE A 206 0.23 -31.42 -1.89
CA PHE A 206 -0.32 -30.44 -2.83
C PHE A 206 -0.90 -29.16 -2.22
N ILE A 207 -1.01 -29.05 -0.89
CA ILE A 207 -1.31 -27.78 -0.21
C ILE A 207 -0.34 -27.67 0.96
N ARG A 208 0.89 -27.24 0.66
CA ARG A 208 1.77 -26.77 1.71
C ARG A 208 1.29 -25.37 2.05
N ASN A 209 0.65 -25.21 3.21
CA ASN A 209 0.27 -23.90 3.73
C ASN A 209 1.53 -23.14 4.15
N ASP A 210 2.35 -22.72 3.18
CA ASP A 210 3.61 -22.01 3.40
C ASP A 210 3.37 -20.70 4.18
N PHE A 211 2.18 -20.12 4.05
CA PHE A 211 1.78 -18.90 4.78
C PHE A 211 1.63 -19.11 6.31
N LEU A 212 1.37 -20.34 6.77
CA LEU A 212 1.32 -20.69 8.21
C LEU A 212 2.72 -20.80 8.83
N SER A 213 3.77 -20.93 8.01
CA SER A 213 5.15 -21.01 8.53
C SER A 213 5.67 -19.67 9.05
N LEU A 214 4.96 -18.57 8.75
CA LEU A 214 5.33 -17.23 9.17
C LEU A 214 5.17 -17.08 10.69
N THR A 215 6.22 -16.64 11.36
CA THR A 215 6.24 -16.27 12.78
C THR A 215 6.61 -14.79 12.93
N SER A 216 6.36 -14.18 14.11
CA SER A 216 6.77 -12.79 14.36
C SER A 216 8.26 -12.58 14.09
N LYS A 217 9.14 -13.45 14.61
CA LYS A 217 10.60 -13.32 14.41
C LYS A 217 11.02 -13.38 12.95
N THR A 218 10.47 -14.31 12.18
CA THR A 218 10.78 -14.43 10.74
C THR A 218 10.25 -13.24 9.96
N LEU A 219 9.07 -12.72 10.34
CA LEU A 219 8.50 -11.54 9.71
C LEU A 219 9.36 -10.30 9.98
N TRP A 220 9.75 -10.05 11.23
CA TRP A 220 10.58 -8.90 11.59
C TRP A 220 11.97 -8.93 10.95
N LEU A 221 12.55 -10.13 10.76
CA LEU A 221 13.76 -10.29 9.95
C LEU A 221 13.53 -9.90 8.48
N GLN A 222 12.41 -10.33 7.88
CA GLN A 222 12.03 -9.94 6.51
C GLN A 222 11.82 -8.43 6.39
N LEU A 223 11.16 -7.80 7.38
CA LEU A 223 10.93 -6.36 7.41
C LEU A 223 12.24 -5.57 7.49
N THR A 224 13.19 -6.02 8.31
CA THR A 224 14.51 -5.40 8.45
C THR A 224 15.31 -5.51 7.15
N ASN A 225 15.31 -6.68 6.51
CA ASN A 225 15.97 -6.88 5.22
C ASN A 225 15.34 -6.01 4.11
N GLU A 226 14.02 -5.92 4.08
CA GLU A 226 13.27 -5.10 3.12
C GLU A 226 13.55 -3.61 3.32
N ALA A 227 13.58 -3.14 4.57
CA ALA A 227 13.94 -1.76 4.92
C ALA A 227 15.38 -1.42 4.49
N LYS A 228 16.33 -2.32 4.74
CA LYS A 228 17.72 -2.16 4.33
C LYS A 228 17.88 -2.16 2.81
N SER A 229 17.21 -3.08 2.10
CA SER A 229 17.28 -3.18 0.64
C SER A 229 16.69 -1.95 -0.07
N ARG A 230 15.51 -1.46 0.36
CA ARG A 230 14.80 -0.38 -0.34
C ARG A 230 15.20 1.02 0.09
N TYR A 231 15.49 1.22 1.38
CA TYR A 231 15.72 2.54 1.95
C TYR A 231 17.14 2.72 2.49
N ASN A 232 17.96 1.66 2.51
CA ASN A 232 19.28 1.67 3.16
C ASN A 232 19.20 2.17 4.62
N PHE A 233 18.17 1.71 5.34
CA PHE A 233 17.90 2.08 6.72
C PHE A 233 17.83 0.84 7.61
N ASP A 234 18.60 0.86 8.70
CA ASP A 234 18.65 -0.23 9.66
C ASP A 234 17.68 0.05 10.82
N LEU A 235 16.61 -0.75 10.91
CA LEU A 235 15.60 -0.61 11.97
C LEU A 235 16.16 -0.98 13.36
N ASN A 236 17.13 -1.92 13.41
CA ASN A 236 17.74 -2.43 14.64
C ASN A 236 16.70 -2.86 15.70
N CYS A 237 15.61 -3.50 15.26
CA CYS A 237 14.53 -3.99 16.10
C CYS A 237 14.16 -5.41 15.66
N ASP A 238 14.12 -6.35 16.62
CA ASP A 238 13.76 -7.74 16.36
C ASP A 238 12.27 -8.03 16.56
N ASP A 239 11.58 -7.19 17.34
CA ASP A 239 10.18 -7.35 17.71
C ASP A 239 9.45 -6.00 17.76
N ILE A 240 8.11 -6.06 17.73
CA ILE A 240 7.24 -4.87 17.81
C ILE A 240 7.43 -4.09 19.12
N GLU A 241 7.63 -4.76 20.27
CA GLU A 241 7.80 -4.05 21.56
C GLU A 241 9.04 -3.15 21.55
N ASN A 242 10.18 -3.69 21.09
CA ASN A 242 11.43 -2.93 20.97
C ASN A 242 11.26 -1.72 20.04
N PHE A 243 10.45 -1.87 18.98
CA PHE A 243 10.15 -0.77 18.06
C PHE A 243 9.32 0.33 18.74
N LEU A 244 8.30 -0.04 19.52
CA LEU A 244 7.43 0.93 20.20
C LEU A 244 8.16 1.68 21.31
N GLU A 245 8.99 0.98 22.08
CA GLU A 245 9.83 1.59 23.13
C GLU A 245 10.83 2.59 22.55
N LYS A 246 11.41 2.27 21.38
CA LYS A 246 12.43 3.11 20.75
C LYS A 246 11.89 4.36 20.07
N TYR A 247 10.74 4.26 19.40
CA TYR A 247 10.19 5.34 18.57
C TYR A 247 8.93 6.00 19.16
N ASN A 248 8.53 5.62 20.37
CA ASN A 248 7.35 6.14 21.09
C ASN A 248 6.06 6.17 20.22
N VAL A 249 5.88 5.15 19.39
CA VAL A 249 4.73 5.01 18.49
C VAL A 249 3.70 4.11 19.13
N ARG A 250 2.41 4.33 18.84
CA ARG A 250 1.33 3.42 19.27
C ARG A 250 1.01 2.40 18.19
N ARG A 251 0.70 1.16 18.58
CA ARG A 251 0.27 0.08 17.67
C ARG A 251 -0.90 0.47 16.78
N THR A 252 -1.86 1.22 17.31
CA THR A 252 -3.02 1.72 16.55
C THR A 252 -2.62 2.65 15.41
N CYS A 253 -1.56 3.45 15.58
CA CYS A 253 -1.03 4.30 14.51
C CYS A 253 -0.41 3.45 13.39
N ILE A 254 0.34 2.41 13.75
CA ILE A 254 0.96 1.47 12.80
C ILE A 254 -0.13 0.71 12.05
N LEU A 255 -1.13 0.18 12.76
CA LEU A 255 -2.26 -0.54 12.17
C LEU A 255 -3.00 0.34 11.16
N ARG A 256 -3.37 1.56 11.56
CA ARG A 256 -4.04 2.52 10.66
C ARG A 256 -3.21 2.80 9.41
N SER A 257 -1.93 3.12 9.59
CA SER A 257 -1.02 3.42 8.49
C SER A 257 -0.83 2.23 7.55
N PHE A 258 -0.75 1.01 8.10
CA PHE A 258 -0.66 -0.22 7.34
C PHE A 258 -1.93 -0.47 6.52
N CYS A 259 -3.12 -0.41 7.15
CA CYS A 259 -4.41 -0.60 6.49
C CYS A 259 -4.64 0.39 5.33
N SER A 260 -4.36 1.68 5.55
CA SER A 260 -4.47 2.70 4.50
C SER A 260 -3.53 2.44 3.32
N LYS A 261 -2.40 1.76 3.53
CA LYS A 261 -1.40 1.47 2.47
C LYS A 261 -1.62 0.14 1.75
N THR A 262 -2.27 -0.83 2.40
CA THR A 262 -2.62 -2.13 1.81
C THR A 262 -4.02 -2.14 1.20
N GLY A 263 -4.90 -1.24 1.66
CA GLY A 263 -6.30 -1.22 1.29
C GLY A 263 -7.13 -2.19 2.13
N LEU A 264 -6.73 -2.47 3.37
CA LEU A 264 -7.43 -3.39 4.27
C LEU A 264 -8.53 -2.66 5.03
N GLN A 265 -9.73 -3.24 5.03
CA GLN A 265 -10.85 -2.80 5.85
C GLN A 265 -11.07 -3.80 7.00
N LEU A 266 -10.96 -3.30 8.23
CA LEU A 266 -11.14 -4.07 9.45
C LEU A 266 -12.46 -3.72 10.13
N SER A 267 -12.95 -4.66 10.95
CA SER A 267 -14.08 -4.46 11.83
C SER A 267 -13.76 -3.40 12.89
N ILE A 268 -14.75 -2.58 13.25
CA ILE A 268 -14.57 -1.57 14.30
C ILE A 268 -14.68 -2.30 15.65
N ARG A 269 -13.53 -2.53 16.29
CA ARG A 269 -13.41 -3.18 17.60
C ARG A 269 -12.28 -2.54 18.40
N GLU A 270 -12.37 -2.67 19.72
CA GLU A 270 -11.25 -2.35 20.61
C GLU A 270 -10.23 -3.50 20.60
N TYR A 271 -9.27 -3.43 19.68
CA TYR A 271 -8.20 -4.42 19.57
C TYR A 271 -7.27 -4.34 20.79
N GLN A 272 -7.22 -5.43 21.56
CA GLN A 272 -6.35 -5.57 22.73
C GLN A 272 -5.03 -6.22 22.32
N PHE A 273 -3.98 -5.40 22.22
CA PHE A 273 -2.65 -5.87 21.78
C PHE A 273 -1.82 -6.51 22.91
N ASP A 274 -2.18 -6.27 24.18
CA ASP A 274 -1.44 -6.75 25.35
C ASP A 274 -1.83 -8.18 25.72
N LEU A 275 -1.39 -9.14 24.91
CA LEU A 275 -1.67 -10.57 25.13
C LEU A 275 -0.65 -11.25 26.07
N ALA A 276 0.48 -10.59 26.37
CA ALA A 276 1.58 -11.17 27.15
C ALA A 276 1.23 -11.56 28.60
N ASN A 277 0.16 -10.99 29.18
CA ASN A 277 -0.15 -11.15 30.61
C ASN A 277 -1.30 -12.12 30.92
N LYS A 278 -1.92 -12.78 29.94
CA LYS A 278 -3.00 -13.76 30.19
C LYS A 278 -2.59 -15.17 29.78
N SER A 279 -1.82 -15.79 30.67
CA SER A 279 -1.61 -17.24 30.73
C SER A 279 -2.91 -17.96 31.09
N THR A 280 -3.83 -18.13 30.13
CA THR A 280 -4.88 -19.16 30.24
C THR A 280 -5.46 -19.48 28.87
N ARG A 281 -5.03 -20.63 28.34
CA ARG A 281 -5.74 -21.56 27.44
C ARG A 281 -7.11 -21.08 26.94
N THR A 282 -7.12 -20.45 25.75
CA THR A 282 -8.09 -20.59 24.63
C THR A 282 -7.91 -19.38 23.71
N ASN A 283 -7.58 -19.58 22.44
CA ASN A 283 -7.86 -18.66 21.31
C ASN A 283 -7.85 -17.15 21.64
N ASN A 284 -6.70 -16.58 21.96
CA ASN A 284 -6.60 -15.15 22.19
C ASN A 284 -5.61 -14.53 21.19
N GLU A 285 -5.89 -14.76 19.90
CA GLU A 285 -5.31 -13.96 18.84
C GLU A 285 -6.00 -12.59 18.83
N CYS A 286 -5.24 -11.52 18.59
CA CYS A 286 -5.79 -10.15 18.59
C CYS A 286 -6.71 -9.92 17.40
N PHE A 287 -6.34 -10.48 16.26
CA PHE A 287 -7.11 -10.47 15.03
C PHE A 287 -7.66 -11.87 14.74
N ASN A 288 -8.90 -11.94 14.26
CA ASN A 288 -9.54 -13.14 13.75
C ASN A 288 -9.95 -12.95 12.27
N GLU A 289 -10.33 -14.04 11.61
CA GLU A 289 -10.80 -13.98 10.21
C GLU A 289 -12.05 -13.12 10.03
N GLU A 290 -12.94 -13.12 11.02
CA GLU A 290 -14.16 -12.30 11.07
C GLU A 290 -13.89 -10.80 11.18
N ASP A 291 -12.66 -10.41 11.54
CA ASP A 291 -12.29 -9.00 11.65
C ASP A 291 -11.98 -8.39 10.29
N ILE A 292 -11.79 -9.18 9.24
CA ILE A 292 -11.40 -8.71 7.92
C ILE A 292 -12.66 -8.61 7.05
N ILE A 293 -13.10 -7.38 6.84
CA ILE A 293 -14.32 -7.09 6.08
C ILE A 293 -14.02 -7.13 4.58
N ASN A 294 -12.98 -6.43 4.15
CA ASN A 294 -12.69 -6.27 2.73
C ASN A 294 -11.22 -5.88 2.45
N ILE A 295 -10.81 -6.06 1.19
CA ILE A 295 -9.55 -5.53 0.65
C ILE A 295 -9.87 -4.78 -0.64
N TYR A 296 -9.58 -3.49 -0.67
CA TYR A 296 -9.79 -2.65 -1.84
C TYR A 296 -8.46 -2.38 -2.58
N PRO A 297 -8.47 -2.39 -3.92
CA PRO A 297 -7.29 -2.02 -4.70
C PRO A 297 -7.01 -0.52 -4.54
N LEU A 298 -5.80 -0.19 -4.10
CA LEU A 298 -5.32 1.19 -4.04
C LEU A 298 -4.75 1.61 -5.39
N ILE A 299 -5.53 2.38 -6.14
CA ILE A 299 -5.15 2.87 -7.46
C ILE A 299 -4.47 4.23 -7.32
N LYS A 300 -3.23 4.35 -7.79
CA LYS A 300 -2.54 5.63 -7.96
C LYS A 300 -2.75 6.12 -9.38
N GLN A 301 -3.60 7.11 -9.57
CA GLN A 301 -3.72 7.79 -10.86
C GLN A 301 -3.01 9.13 -10.77
N VAL A 302 -2.28 9.49 -11.83
CA VAL A 302 -1.88 10.88 -12.03
C VAL A 302 -3.12 11.56 -12.60
N PRO A 303 -3.79 12.48 -11.86
CA PRO A 303 -4.92 13.19 -12.43
C PRO A 303 -4.42 13.93 -13.68
N PRO A 304 -5.12 13.82 -14.83
CA PRO A 304 -4.73 14.53 -16.04
C PRO A 304 -4.70 16.02 -15.71
N LYS A 305 -3.60 16.72 -15.98
CA LYS A 305 -3.53 18.17 -15.73
C LYS A 305 -4.01 18.91 -16.98
N PRO A 306 -5.21 19.53 -16.98
CA PRO A 306 -5.68 20.30 -18.13
C PRO A 306 -4.95 21.62 -18.18
N SER A 307 -3.82 21.65 -18.91
CA SER A 307 -2.97 22.84 -19.11
C SER A 307 -3.80 24.08 -19.47
N ASP A 308 -4.76 23.89 -20.37
CA ASP A 308 -5.57 24.97 -20.92
C ASP A 308 -6.48 25.59 -19.85
N ALA A 309 -7.09 24.76 -19.00
CA ALA A 309 -7.93 25.24 -17.91
C ALA A 309 -7.12 26.03 -16.87
N TYR A 310 -5.90 25.60 -16.55
CA TYR A 310 -5.01 26.36 -15.66
C TYR A 310 -4.54 27.68 -16.31
N GLN A 311 -4.31 27.68 -17.61
CA GLN A 311 -3.96 28.89 -18.35
C GLN A 311 -5.11 29.91 -18.30
N PHE A 312 -6.35 29.47 -18.53
CA PHE A 312 -7.54 30.32 -18.38
C PHE A 312 -7.70 30.83 -16.95
N PHE A 313 -7.51 29.96 -15.95
CA PHE A 313 -7.60 30.34 -14.54
C PHE A 313 -6.56 31.40 -14.16
N THR A 314 -5.31 31.21 -14.57
CA THR A 314 -4.20 32.14 -14.28
C THR A 314 -4.40 33.47 -15.00
N THR A 315 -4.79 33.44 -16.27
CA THR A 315 -5.08 34.64 -17.06
C THR A 315 -6.28 35.40 -16.48
N GLY A 316 -7.32 34.68 -16.06
CA GLY A 316 -8.49 35.25 -15.38
C GLY A 316 -8.10 35.96 -14.09
N GLN A 317 -7.24 35.37 -13.25
CA GLN A 317 -6.72 36.04 -12.06
C GLN A 317 -5.95 37.33 -12.38
N GLN A 318 -5.11 37.32 -13.42
CA GLN A 318 -4.37 38.52 -13.84
C GLN A 318 -5.32 39.64 -14.30
N LYS A 319 -6.36 39.30 -15.06
CA LYS A 319 -7.38 40.25 -15.52
C LYS A 319 -8.20 40.85 -14.38
N ILE A 320 -8.53 40.04 -13.37
CA ILE A 320 -9.18 40.51 -12.15
C ILE A 320 -8.31 41.52 -11.40
N GLN A 321 -7.00 41.26 -11.30
CA GLN A 321 -6.05 42.19 -10.67
C GLN A 321 -5.91 43.51 -11.44
N GLN A 322 -6.10 43.49 -12.75
CA GLN A 322 -6.13 44.68 -13.61
C GLN A 322 -7.45 45.47 -13.52
N GLY A 323 -8.46 44.96 -12.80
CA GLY A 323 -9.78 45.58 -12.66
C GLY A 323 -10.80 45.17 -13.73
N LEU A 324 -10.44 44.29 -14.65
CA LEU A 324 -11.32 43.77 -15.71
C LEU A 324 -12.16 42.60 -15.18
N LEU A 325 -13.16 42.92 -14.34
CA LEU A 325 -13.93 41.92 -13.61
C LEU A 325 -14.79 41.01 -14.49
N ARG A 326 -15.40 41.55 -15.56
CA ARG A 326 -16.26 40.76 -16.48
C ARG A 326 -15.46 39.75 -17.31
N GLU A 327 -14.38 40.20 -17.94
CA GLU A 327 -13.46 39.31 -18.67
C GLU A 327 -12.87 38.24 -17.74
N GLY A 328 -12.49 38.65 -16.52
CA GLY A 328 -12.03 37.72 -15.49
C GLY A 328 -13.08 36.66 -15.17
N PHE A 329 -14.35 37.05 -15.00
CA PHE A 329 -15.45 36.14 -14.71
C PHE A 329 -15.66 35.10 -15.83
N GLU A 330 -15.66 35.53 -17.09
CA GLU A 330 -15.80 34.64 -18.25
C GLU A 330 -14.69 33.59 -18.29
N LEU A 331 -13.43 34.02 -18.11
CA LEU A 331 -12.26 33.13 -18.11
C LEU A 331 -12.29 32.13 -16.94
N ILE A 332 -12.69 32.55 -15.74
CA ILE A 332 -12.81 31.63 -14.59
C ILE A 332 -13.99 30.66 -14.78
N SER A 333 -15.09 31.09 -15.41
CA SER A 333 -16.24 30.23 -15.72
C SER A 333 -15.87 29.16 -16.76
N GLU A 334 -15.11 29.54 -17.78
CA GLU A 334 -14.59 28.61 -18.80
C GLU A 334 -13.60 27.61 -18.18
N ALA A 335 -12.68 28.08 -17.34
CA ALA A 335 -11.78 27.21 -16.57
C ALA A 335 -12.56 26.22 -15.70
N HIS A 336 -13.62 26.67 -15.00
CA HIS A 336 -14.49 25.82 -14.19
C HIS A 336 -15.19 24.73 -15.02
N ASN A 337 -15.69 25.06 -16.20
CA ASN A 337 -16.35 24.09 -17.08
C ASN A 337 -15.36 23.02 -17.58
N LEU A 338 -14.16 23.44 -18.00
CA LEU A 338 -13.11 22.51 -18.42
C LEU A 338 -12.65 21.60 -17.27
N LEU A 339 -12.47 22.15 -16.07
CA LEU A 339 -12.11 21.36 -14.89
C LEU A 339 -13.20 20.36 -14.49
N ASN A 340 -14.48 20.73 -14.59
CA ASN A 340 -15.59 19.80 -14.36
C ASN A 340 -15.60 18.64 -15.37
N ASN A 341 -15.33 18.91 -16.64
CA ASN A 341 -15.31 17.88 -17.68
C ASN A 341 -14.16 16.88 -17.47
N VAL A 342 -13.02 17.34 -16.94
CA VAL A 342 -11.82 16.53 -16.77
C VAL A 342 -11.81 15.78 -15.43
N TYR A 343 -12.18 16.44 -14.33
CA TYR A 343 -12.08 15.87 -12.99
C TYR A 343 -13.42 15.41 -12.38
N GLY A 344 -14.54 15.87 -12.93
CA GLY A 344 -15.85 15.71 -12.30
C GLY A 344 -16.06 16.64 -11.09
N PRO A 345 -17.30 16.78 -10.60
CA PRO A 345 -17.72 17.86 -9.70
C PRO A 345 -17.10 17.86 -8.29
N MET A 346 -16.42 16.78 -7.88
CA MET A 346 -15.92 16.59 -6.51
C MET A 346 -14.45 17.00 -6.33
N HIS A 347 -13.78 17.49 -7.39
CA HIS A 347 -12.35 17.81 -7.32
C HIS A 347 -12.06 19.12 -6.57
N PRO A 348 -11.02 19.20 -5.71
CA PRO A 348 -10.74 20.39 -4.91
C PRO A 348 -10.48 21.65 -5.74
N GLU A 349 -9.97 21.55 -6.96
CA GLU A 349 -9.72 22.72 -7.82
C GLU A 349 -11.00 23.38 -8.34
N ILE A 350 -12.09 22.61 -8.47
CA ILE A 350 -13.41 23.16 -8.81
C ILE A 350 -13.90 24.05 -7.67
N SER A 351 -13.67 23.63 -6.41
CA SER A 351 -13.98 24.47 -5.25
C SER A 351 -13.23 25.80 -5.28
N MET A 352 -11.99 25.83 -5.79
CA MET A 352 -11.22 27.08 -5.92
C MET A 352 -11.84 28.00 -6.97
N CYS A 353 -12.28 27.46 -8.09
CA CYS A 353 -12.99 28.23 -9.13
C CYS A 353 -14.34 28.74 -8.62
N LEU A 354 -15.14 27.91 -7.95
CA LEU A 354 -16.43 28.29 -7.37
C LEU A 354 -16.28 29.39 -6.33
N ARG A 355 -15.29 29.30 -5.42
CA ARG A 355 -14.99 30.37 -4.46
C ARG A 355 -14.67 31.69 -5.15
N LEU A 356 -13.90 31.65 -6.24
CA LEU A 356 -13.54 32.86 -6.97
C LEU A 356 -14.73 33.44 -7.75
N LEU A 357 -15.55 32.60 -8.38
CA LEU A 357 -16.78 33.00 -9.07
C LEU A 357 -17.80 33.61 -8.11
N ALA A 358 -18.02 32.99 -6.95
CA ALA A 358 -18.91 33.52 -5.92
C ALA A 358 -18.45 34.92 -5.45
N ARG A 359 -17.14 35.09 -5.25
CA ARG A 359 -16.55 36.40 -4.91
C ARG A 359 -16.76 37.43 -6.01
N LEU A 360 -16.59 37.05 -7.28
CA LEU A 360 -16.79 37.95 -8.41
C LEU A 360 -18.27 38.36 -8.55
N ASN A 361 -19.21 37.42 -8.44
CA ASN A 361 -20.64 37.70 -8.47
C ASN A 361 -21.05 38.67 -7.36
N TYR A 362 -20.50 38.51 -6.16
CA TYR A 362 -20.74 39.44 -5.06
C TYR A 362 -20.24 40.86 -5.37
N ILE A 363 -19.05 40.99 -5.95
CA ILE A 363 -18.47 42.29 -6.33
C ILE A 363 -19.25 42.93 -7.49
N MET A 364 -19.77 42.13 -8.42
CA MET A 364 -20.57 42.61 -9.55
C MET A 364 -22.01 42.99 -9.18
N GLY A 365 -22.48 42.61 -7.99
CA GLY A 365 -23.81 42.97 -7.46
C GLY A 365 -24.87 41.87 -7.63
N ASP A 366 -24.52 40.70 -8.16
CA ASP A 366 -25.43 39.57 -8.35
C ASP A 366 -25.42 38.64 -7.13
N TYR A 367 -26.08 39.07 -6.05
CA TYR A 367 -26.08 38.38 -4.76
C TYR A 367 -26.76 37.00 -4.80
N GLN A 368 -27.76 36.80 -5.67
CA GLN A 368 -28.46 35.52 -5.79
C GLN A 368 -27.55 34.44 -6.40
N GLU A 369 -26.84 34.76 -7.48
CA GLU A 369 -25.89 33.84 -8.14
C GLU A 369 -24.63 33.61 -7.28
N ALA A 370 -24.19 34.61 -6.52
CA ALA A 370 -23.12 34.45 -5.54
C ALA A 370 -23.48 33.39 -4.49
N LEU A 371 -24.69 33.44 -3.94
CA LEU A 371 -25.18 32.49 -2.95
C LEU A 371 -25.32 31.08 -3.56
N TYR A 372 -25.87 30.97 -4.76
CA TYR A 372 -26.01 29.70 -5.47
C TYR A 372 -24.64 29.04 -5.71
N THR A 373 -23.66 29.82 -6.17
CA THR A 373 -22.30 29.34 -6.43
C THR A 373 -21.57 28.94 -5.14
N GLN A 374 -21.89 29.55 -4.01
CA GLN A 374 -21.32 29.22 -2.71
C GLN A 374 -21.88 27.93 -2.11
N HIS A 375 -23.14 27.59 -2.42
CA HIS A 375 -23.79 26.36 -1.94
C HIS A 375 -23.38 25.11 -2.73
N LYS A 376 -22.83 25.31 -3.93
CA LYS A 376 -22.34 24.26 -4.82
C LYS A 376 -20.91 23.86 -4.45
#